data_AF-A0A8C3CRR9-F1
#
_entry.id   AF-A0A8C3CRR9-F1
#
_cell.length_a   1.000
_cell.length_b   1.000
_cell.length_c   1.000
_cell.angle_alpha   90.00
_cell.angle_beta   90.00
_cell.angle_gamma   90.00
#
_symmetry.space_group_name_H-M   'P 1'
#
loop_
_entity.id
_entity.type
_entity.pdbx_description
1 polymer ?
#
loop_
_entity_poly.entity_id
_entity_poly.type
_entity_poly.pdbx_seq_one_letter_code
_entity_poly.pdbx_strand_id
1 'polypeptide(L)'
;MGGGGGGGGGGGTRPRPPWGAGSSQPRAGRALARAAPSPWATAAAGRGGTLARGGGAVARATRGGAGGAAKMAAAGRWRRGRLCREARSSLAAFLLGASVAALPLALGSPPALLASPGLRGRLALALHVAAVNGALLLLYPRPLYKIAVRAGFLGFAFGCGLLLSAGRSAWRHFGWYMCSLSLFHYSEYLVTAINNPRSLSLDSFLLNHSFEYNLAALSSWVEFTLEKLLVPEMKQITWLSTVGLLMVIFGDCLRKAAMLTAGSNFNHIVQNEKSDTHTLVTSGVYGWFRHPSYVGWFYWSIGTQVLLCNPICVVGYTLASWRFFRERIEEEEITLIHFFGEEYLEYKRKVPSGLPFIKGVKVEL
;
A
#
# COMPACT_ATOMS: atom_id res chain seq x y z
N MET A 1 45.98 -40.90 70.26
CA MET A 1 47.27 -40.50 69.65
C MET A 1 46.95 -39.24 68.85
N GLY A 2 47.15 -38.04 69.41
CA GLY A 2 48.46 -37.44 69.68
C GLY A 2 48.97 -36.84 68.36
N GLY A 3 49.32 -35.57 68.21
CA GLY A 3 49.52 -34.43 69.09
C GLY A 3 49.97 -33.27 68.18
N GLY A 4 49.60 -32.03 68.46
CA GLY A 4 50.56 -30.99 68.87
C GLY A 4 51.14 -30.24 67.67
N GLY A 5 51.42 -28.93 67.68
CA GLY A 5 51.26 -27.84 68.64
C GLY A 5 51.66 -26.57 67.87
N GLY A 6 51.00 -25.43 68.10
CA GLY A 6 51.58 -24.30 68.85
C GLY A 6 52.35 -23.33 67.93
N GLY A 7 52.19 -22.01 67.94
CA GLY A 7 51.43 -21.11 68.81
C GLY A 7 51.86 -19.65 68.54
N GLY A 8 51.02 -18.72 69.02
CA GLY A 8 51.30 -17.30 69.34
C GLY A 8 51.58 -16.34 68.16
N GLY A 9 51.14 -15.08 68.16
CA GLY A 9 50.36 -14.30 69.12
C GLY A 9 50.40 -12.80 68.76
N GLY A 10 49.39 -12.06 69.23
CA GLY A 10 49.31 -10.58 69.26
C GLY A 10 48.82 -9.94 67.94
N GLY A 11 47.89 -9.00 67.91
CA GLY A 11 47.16 -8.21 68.90
C GLY A 11 46.51 -7.03 68.13
N GLY A 12 45.39 -6.49 68.63
CA GLY A 12 44.91 -5.17 68.19
C GLY A 12 43.53 -5.09 67.55
N THR A 13 42.51 -4.97 68.40
CA THR A 13 41.39 -3.99 68.32
C THR A 13 40.49 -3.92 67.07
N ARG A 14 39.24 -4.38 67.24
CA ARG A 14 38.02 -3.85 66.58
C ARG A 14 37.62 -2.51 67.26
N PRO A 15 36.94 -1.56 66.58
CA PRO A 15 35.48 -1.64 66.35
C PRO A 15 34.94 -1.05 65.02
N ARG A 16 33.73 -1.49 64.64
CA ARG A 16 32.80 -0.87 63.66
C ARG A 16 32.09 0.36 64.31
N PRO A 17 31.07 1.01 63.70
CA PRO A 17 30.82 1.64 62.37
C PRO A 17 30.50 3.16 62.56
N PRO A 18 29.95 3.96 61.60
CA PRO A 18 28.48 4.04 61.37
C PRO A 18 28.03 4.49 59.94
N TRP A 19 26.72 4.62 59.76
CA TRP A 19 25.96 4.98 58.55
C TRP A 19 26.12 6.44 58.08
N GLY A 20 25.89 6.71 56.78
CA GLY A 20 25.30 8.00 56.32
C GLY A 20 25.76 8.60 54.98
N ALA A 21 24.91 8.47 53.96
CA ALA A 21 24.60 9.40 52.85
C ALA A 21 25.70 9.94 51.89
N GLY A 22 25.46 9.79 50.57
CA GLY A 22 25.90 10.80 49.59
C GLY A 22 26.35 10.33 48.22
N SER A 23 25.41 10.36 47.26
CA SER A 23 25.62 10.80 45.87
C SER A 23 26.25 9.88 44.80
N SER A 24 25.63 9.98 43.61
CA SER A 24 26.13 9.71 42.26
C SER A 24 26.05 8.29 41.69
N GLN A 25 24.99 8.09 40.90
CA GLN A 25 24.89 7.12 39.81
C GLN A 25 26.10 7.19 38.86
N PRO A 26 26.63 6.07 38.35
CA PRO A 26 27.32 6.05 37.07
C PRO A 26 26.29 5.93 35.95
N ARG A 27 26.16 6.99 35.16
CA ARG A 27 25.40 7.07 33.91
C ARG A 27 25.81 5.93 32.95
N ALA A 28 24.92 4.98 32.69
CA ALA A 28 24.95 4.20 31.46
C ALA A 28 24.47 5.11 30.32
N GLY A 29 25.42 5.77 29.66
CA GLY A 29 25.16 6.68 28.56
C GLY A 29 26.09 6.40 27.38
N ARG A 30 25.48 6.29 26.19
CA ARG A 30 26.06 6.18 24.83
C ARG A 30 26.33 4.72 24.40
N ALA A 31 25.90 4.24 23.24
CA ALA A 31 25.53 4.95 22.02
C ALA A 31 24.39 4.22 21.27
N LEU A 32 23.18 4.78 21.31
CA LEU A 32 22.25 4.63 20.18
C LEU A 32 22.82 5.51 19.06
N ALA A 33 23.43 4.87 18.06
CA ALA A 33 23.75 5.53 16.81
C ALA A 33 22.43 6.05 16.23
N ARG A 34 22.21 7.37 16.34
CA ARG A 34 21.15 8.04 15.59
C ARG A 34 21.52 7.92 14.12
N ALA A 35 20.94 6.93 13.44
CA ALA A 35 20.88 6.95 12.00
C ALA A 35 20.18 8.26 11.61
N ALA A 36 20.89 9.11 10.87
CA ALA A 36 20.27 10.28 10.29
C ALA A 36 19.05 9.82 9.45
N PRO A 37 17.89 10.49 9.54
CA PRO A 37 16.78 10.18 8.67
C PRO A 37 17.28 10.30 7.24
N SER A 38 17.06 9.25 6.46
CA SER A 38 17.34 9.25 5.05
C SER A 38 16.53 10.35 4.35
N PRO A 39 17.00 10.89 3.22
CA PRO A 39 16.26 11.89 2.45
C PRO A 39 14.89 11.41 1.95
N TRP A 40 14.58 10.11 2.08
CA TRP A 40 13.32 9.52 1.66
C TRP A 40 12.22 9.54 2.73
N ALA A 41 12.56 9.76 4.02
CA ALA A 41 11.57 9.82 5.11
C ALA A 41 10.85 11.18 5.21
N THR A 42 11.45 12.25 4.67
CA THR A 42 10.91 13.62 4.74
C THR A 42 9.88 13.96 3.67
N ALA A 43 9.69 13.12 2.65
CA ALA A 43 8.71 13.36 1.60
C ALA A 43 7.25 13.05 2.02
N ALA A 44 7.03 12.36 3.14
CA ALA A 44 5.71 12.02 3.67
C ALA A 44 5.15 13.04 4.69
N ALA A 45 5.93 14.06 5.07
CA ALA A 45 5.56 15.05 6.09
C ALA A 45 5.55 16.47 5.51
N GLY A 46 4.68 16.74 4.53
CA GLY A 46 4.62 18.03 3.86
C GLY A 46 3.20 18.52 3.57
N ARG A 47 2.57 19.16 4.58
CA ARG A 47 1.64 20.32 4.53
C ARG A 47 0.66 20.33 5.72
N GLY A 48 1.16 20.63 6.91
CA GLY A 48 0.36 21.11 8.04
C GLY A 48 0.32 22.64 7.99
N GLY A 49 -0.84 23.20 7.65
CA GLY A 49 -1.07 24.64 7.60
C GLY A 49 -1.04 25.30 8.98
N THR A 50 -0.50 26.50 8.97
CA THR A 50 -0.24 27.48 10.04
C THR A 50 -1.37 27.65 11.06
N LEU A 51 -1.01 27.55 12.35
CA LEU A 51 -1.78 27.99 13.51
C LEU A 51 -1.84 29.52 13.57
N ALA A 52 -3.04 30.08 13.76
CA ALA A 52 -3.25 31.42 14.30
C ALA A 52 -3.96 31.31 15.65
N ARG A 53 -3.35 31.93 16.67
CA ARG A 53 -3.85 32.08 18.04
C ARG A 53 -5.05 33.03 18.10
N GLY A 54 -6.03 32.69 18.93
CA GLY A 54 -7.05 33.60 19.43
C GLY A 54 -7.66 33.01 20.70
N GLY A 55 -7.48 33.69 21.84
CA GLY A 55 -7.78 33.15 23.16
C GLY A 55 -9.22 33.33 23.63
N GLY A 56 -9.50 32.70 24.78
CA GLY A 56 -10.48 33.14 25.78
C GLY A 56 -11.93 32.71 25.57
N ALA A 57 -12.41 31.76 26.38
CA ALA A 57 -13.53 31.99 27.31
C ALA A 57 -13.93 30.69 28.02
N VAL A 58 -14.25 30.86 29.30
CA VAL A 58 -14.65 29.85 30.28
C VAL A 58 -16.17 29.60 30.21
N ALA A 59 -16.56 28.39 30.63
CA ALA A 59 -17.81 28.02 31.33
C ALA A 59 -18.83 27.11 30.61
N ARG A 60 -19.18 26.08 31.40
CA ARG A 60 -20.51 25.51 31.68
C ARG A 60 -20.87 24.20 30.98
N ALA A 61 -20.52 23.11 31.66
CA ALA A 61 -21.16 21.81 31.50
C ALA A 61 -22.52 21.80 32.21
N THR A 62 -23.59 21.50 31.48
CA THR A 62 -24.86 21.04 32.04
C THR A 62 -25.23 19.69 31.44
N ARG A 63 -25.70 18.82 32.35
CA ARG A 63 -26.17 17.46 32.13
C ARG A 63 -27.31 17.39 31.11
N GLY A 64 -27.27 16.36 30.27
CA GLY A 64 -28.36 15.88 29.40
C GLY A 64 -27.73 14.93 28.39
N GLY A 65 -27.73 13.62 28.57
CA GLY A 65 -28.88 12.76 28.79
C GLY A 65 -28.62 11.54 27.91
N ALA A 66 -28.51 10.36 28.52
CA ALA A 66 -27.98 9.11 27.96
C ALA A 66 -28.76 8.50 26.75
N GLY A 67 -29.57 9.29 26.03
CA GLY A 67 -30.33 8.85 24.84
C GLY A 67 -29.63 9.01 23.49
N GLY A 68 -28.55 9.81 23.41
CA GLY A 68 -27.80 10.02 22.17
C GLY A 68 -26.85 8.85 21.83
N ALA A 69 -26.21 8.27 22.84
CA ALA A 69 -25.27 7.16 22.67
C ALA A 69 -25.95 5.88 22.18
N ALA A 70 -27.19 5.61 22.62
CA ALA A 70 -27.98 4.47 22.14
C ALA A 70 -28.45 4.63 20.68
N LYS A 71 -28.72 5.86 20.23
CA LYS A 71 -29.05 6.15 18.81
C LYS A 71 -27.82 6.13 17.90
N MET A 72 -26.63 6.50 18.39
CA MET A 72 -25.37 6.31 17.65
C MET A 72 -24.92 4.85 17.63
N ALA A 73 -25.15 4.07 18.69
CA ALA A 73 -24.89 2.63 18.71
C ALA A 73 -25.87 1.86 17.80
N ALA A 74 -27.10 2.34 17.63
CA ALA A 74 -28.09 1.76 16.71
C ALA A 74 -27.78 2.04 15.21
N ALA A 75 -26.96 3.04 14.89
CA ALA A 75 -26.44 3.28 13.54
C ALA A 75 -25.31 2.29 13.13
N GLY A 76 -24.84 1.46 14.07
CA GLY A 76 -23.77 0.48 13.86
C GLY A 76 -24.23 -0.90 13.39
N ARG A 77 -25.52 -1.14 13.18
CA ARG A 77 -26.02 -2.40 12.58
C ARG A 77 -25.96 -2.30 11.06
N TRP A 78 -24.75 -2.53 10.53
CA TRP A 78 -24.50 -2.70 9.10
C TRP A 78 -25.43 -3.77 8.53
N ARG A 79 -26.32 -3.36 7.62
CA ARG A 79 -27.03 -4.28 6.72
C ARG A 79 -25.96 -5.01 5.90
N ARG A 80 -25.62 -6.25 6.29
CA ARG A 80 -24.84 -7.18 5.47
C ARG A 80 -25.44 -7.18 4.06
N GLY A 81 -24.62 -6.85 3.06
CA GLY A 81 -24.94 -7.05 1.64
C GLY A 81 -25.10 -5.81 0.75
N ARG A 82 -24.97 -4.56 1.23
CA ARG A 82 -24.99 -3.38 0.35
C ARG A 82 -23.69 -2.58 0.40
N LEU A 83 -23.03 -2.47 -0.75
CA LEU A 83 -21.88 -1.58 -0.99
C LEU A 83 -22.19 -0.14 -0.56
N CYS A 84 -21.21 0.54 0.02
CA CYS A 84 -21.32 1.97 0.34
C CYS A 84 -21.58 2.80 -0.94
N ARG A 85 -22.02 4.06 -0.76
CA ARG A 85 -22.39 4.92 -1.90
C ARG A 85 -21.17 5.20 -2.79
N GLU A 86 -20.02 5.37 -2.15
CA GLU A 86 -18.71 5.60 -2.76
C GLU A 86 -18.29 4.44 -3.65
N ALA A 87 -18.37 3.20 -3.15
CA ALA A 87 -18.06 1.99 -3.92
C ALA A 87 -19.01 1.79 -5.11
N ARG A 88 -20.32 2.02 -4.93
CA ARG A 88 -21.28 1.91 -6.05
C ARG A 88 -21.04 2.96 -7.13
N SER A 89 -20.73 4.18 -6.71
CA SER A 89 -20.43 5.29 -7.63
C SER A 89 -19.14 5.03 -8.39
N SER A 90 -18.09 4.53 -7.71
CA SER A 90 -16.82 4.19 -8.36
C SER A 90 -16.99 3.03 -9.34
N LEU A 91 -17.75 1.99 -8.99
CA LEU A 91 -18.04 0.86 -9.88
C LEU A 91 -18.82 1.28 -11.12
N ALA A 92 -19.90 2.03 -10.95
CA ALA A 92 -20.68 2.52 -12.09
C ALA A 92 -19.81 3.40 -13.01
N ALA A 93 -18.99 4.30 -12.45
CA ALA A 93 -18.10 5.15 -13.23
C ALA A 93 -16.98 4.36 -13.93
N PHE A 94 -16.37 3.38 -13.28
CA PHE A 94 -15.37 2.50 -13.90
C PHE A 94 -15.95 1.74 -15.09
N LEU A 95 -17.13 1.12 -14.93
CA LEU A 95 -17.81 0.42 -16.01
C LEU A 95 -18.20 1.37 -17.15
N LEU A 96 -18.67 2.57 -16.83
CA LEU A 96 -18.98 3.60 -17.83
C LEU A 96 -17.73 4.00 -18.62
N GLY A 97 -16.59 4.21 -17.97
CA GLY A 97 -15.32 4.46 -18.67
C GLY A 97 -14.86 3.26 -19.52
N ALA A 98 -14.96 2.04 -18.98
CA ALA A 98 -14.57 0.81 -19.68
C ALA A 98 -15.44 0.50 -20.90
N SER A 99 -16.64 1.08 -21.00
CA SER A 99 -17.52 0.93 -22.14
C SER A 99 -16.91 1.44 -23.47
N VAL A 100 -15.81 2.19 -23.43
CA VAL A 100 -14.99 2.52 -24.62
C VAL A 100 -14.59 1.27 -25.41
N ALA A 101 -14.39 0.12 -24.73
CA ALA A 101 -14.06 -1.15 -25.38
C ALA A 101 -15.18 -1.67 -26.31
N ALA A 102 -16.41 -1.19 -26.17
CA ALA A 102 -17.55 -1.55 -27.01
C ALA A 102 -17.71 -0.63 -28.25
N LEU A 103 -16.92 0.45 -28.37
CA LEU A 103 -16.95 1.34 -29.54
C LEU A 103 -16.77 0.63 -30.89
N PRO A 104 -15.89 -0.39 -31.06
CA PRO A 104 -15.75 -1.08 -32.33
C PRO A 104 -17.08 -1.73 -32.77
N LEU A 105 -17.83 -2.31 -31.83
CA LEU A 105 -19.13 -2.91 -32.09
C LEU A 105 -20.16 -1.85 -32.51
N ALA A 106 -20.20 -0.71 -31.80
CA ALA A 106 -21.10 0.39 -32.12
C ALA A 106 -20.82 1.02 -33.49
N LEU A 107 -19.57 1.02 -33.93
CA LEU A 107 -19.11 1.60 -35.20
C LEU A 107 -19.03 0.58 -36.34
N GLY A 108 -19.43 -0.68 -36.12
CA GLY A 108 -19.29 -1.75 -37.11
C GLY A 108 -17.85 -1.95 -37.59
N SER A 109 -16.86 -1.63 -36.75
CA SER A 109 -15.45 -1.56 -37.09
C SER A 109 -14.64 -2.61 -36.32
N PRO A 110 -13.57 -3.19 -36.89
CA PRO A 110 -12.72 -4.10 -36.14
C PRO A 110 -12.01 -3.33 -35.00
N PRO A 111 -11.78 -3.94 -33.82
CA PRO A 111 -11.11 -3.29 -32.69
C PRO A 111 -9.75 -2.69 -33.05
N ALA A 112 -9.04 -3.34 -33.98
CA ALA A 112 -7.77 -2.88 -34.52
C ALA A 112 -7.85 -1.50 -35.21
N LEU A 113 -9.02 -1.08 -35.73
CA LEU A 113 -9.22 0.22 -36.38
C LEU A 113 -9.23 1.38 -35.37
N LEU A 114 -9.72 1.14 -34.15
CA LEU A 114 -9.70 2.12 -33.05
C LEU A 114 -8.32 2.17 -32.36
N ALA A 115 -7.55 1.09 -32.46
CA ALA A 115 -6.15 1.05 -32.07
C ALA A 115 -5.20 1.66 -33.14
N SER A 116 -5.67 1.87 -34.37
CA SER A 116 -4.86 2.44 -35.45
C SER A 116 -4.99 3.98 -35.51
N PRO A 117 -3.94 4.71 -35.93
CA PRO A 117 -3.83 6.17 -35.80
C PRO A 117 -4.75 7.00 -36.73
N GLY A 118 -5.88 6.45 -37.21
CA GLY A 118 -6.83 7.18 -38.04
C GLY A 118 -7.61 8.26 -37.28
N LEU A 119 -7.93 9.37 -37.97
CA LEU A 119 -8.71 10.48 -37.42
C LEU A 119 -10.05 10.02 -36.82
N ARG A 120 -10.75 9.10 -37.51
CA ARG A 120 -12.04 8.56 -37.06
C ARG A 120 -11.94 7.87 -35.69
N GLY A 121 -10.92 7.04 -35.48
CA GLY A 121 -10.74 6.33 -34.22
C GLY A 121 -10.39 7.28 -33.07
N ARG A 122 -9.49 8.24 -33.32
CA ARG A 122 -9.13 9.29 -32.35
C ARG A 122 -10.32 10.15 -31.95
N LEU A 123 -11.15 10.55 -32.92
CA LEU A 123 -12.38 11.31 -32.66
C LEU A 123 -13.39 10.49 -31.86
N ALA A 124 -13.59 9.21 -32.17
CA ALA A 124 -14.48 8.34 -31.42
C ALA A 124 -14.05 8.20 -29.95
N LEU A 125 -12.76 8.02 -29.69
CA LEU A 125 -12.20 7.97 -28.33
C LEU A 125 -12.38 9.31 -27.60
N ALA A 126 -12.10 10.43 -28.28
CA ALA A 126 -12.24 11.78 -27.73
C ALA A 126 -13.70 12.12 -27.38
N LEU A 127 -14.65 11.79 -28.26
CA LEU A 127 -16.07 11.99 -28.03
C LEU A 127 -16.57 11.10 -26.88
N HIS A 128 -16.13 9.85 -26.82
CA HIS A 128 -16.48 8.94 -25.74
C HIS A 128 -16.01 9.48 -24.37
N VAL A 129 -14.73 9.85 -24.24
CA VAL A 129 -14.20 10.36 -22.98
C VAL A 129 -14.86 11.69 -22.58
N ALA A 130 -15.16 12.57 -23.55
CA ALA A 130 -15.88 13.82 -23.31
C ALA A 130 -17.31 13.57 -22.81
N ALA A 131 -18.05 12.65 -23.47
CA ALA A 131 -19.41 12.28 -23.09
C ALA A 131 -19.45 11.65 -21.70
N VAL A 132 -18.53 10.73 -21.40
CA VAL A 132 -18.42 10.12 -20.06
C VAL A 132 -18.13 11.18 -19.01
N ASN A 133 -17.15 12.06 -19.21
CA ASN A 133 -16.84 13.12 -18.24
C ASN A 133 -18.02 14.09 -18.04
N GLY A 134 -18.72 14.46 -19.12
CA GLY A 134 -19.95 15.25 -19.04
C GLY A 134 -21.04 14.56 -18.22
N ALA A 135 -21.29 13.27 -18.48
CA ALA A 135 -22.25 12.47 -17.71
C ALA A 135 -21.84 12.38 -16.23
N LEU A 136 -20.57 12.12 -15.92
CA LEU A 136 -20.09 12.05 -14.54
C LEU A 136 -20.27 13.39 -13.81
N LEU A 137 -20.00 14.50 -14.48
CA LEU A 137 -20.16 15.85 -13.94
C LEU A 137 -21.63 16.17 -13.62
N LEU A 138 -22.56 15.72 -14.46
CA LEU A 138 -24.00 15.96 -14.30
C LEU A 138 -24.64 15.01 -13.28
N LEU A 139 -24.20 13.75 -13.22
CA LEU A 139 -24.83 12.70 -12.40
C LEU A 139 -24.34 12.68 -10.94
N TYR A 140 -23.11 13.12 -10.67
CA TYR A 140 -22.51 12.98 -9.35
C TYR A 140 -22.29 14.33 -8.64
N PRO A 141 -22.74 14.49 -7.39
CA PRO A 141 -22.41 15.68 -6.60
C PRO A 141 -20.92 15.73 -6.27
N ARG A 142 -20.38 16.94 -6.01
CA ARG A 142 -18.93 17.21 -5.89
C ARG A 142 -18.08 16.18 -5.10
N PRO A 143 -18.46 15.68 -3.91
CA PRO A 143 -17.64 14.69 -3.21
C PRO A 143 -17.56 13.35 -3.96
N LEU A 144 -18.68 12.89 -4.53
CA LEU A 144 -18.73 11.65 -5.31
C LEU A 144 -18.15 11.82 -6.72
N TYR A 145 -18.26 13.02 -7.30
CA TYR A 145 -17.68 13.33 -8.61
C TYR A 145 -16.16 13.09 -8.63
N LYS A 146 -15.43 13.47 -7.56
CA LYS A 146 -13.98 13.23 -7.47
C LYS A 146 -13.63 11.74 -7.50
N ILE A 147 -14.47 10.89 -6.91
CA ILE A 147 -14.31 9.43 -6.93
C ILE A 147 -14.66 8.91 -8.33
N ALA A 148 -15.81 9.33 -8.86
CA ALA A 148 -16.33 8.89 -10.14
C ALA A 148 -15.39 9.24 -11.30
N VAL A 149 -14.84 10.45 -11.35
CA VAL A 149 -13.91 10.87 -12.43
C VAL A 149 -12.62 10.05 -12.44
N ARG A 150 -12.07 9.68 -11.26
CA ARG A 150 -10.88 8.84 -11.13
C ARG A 150 -11.18 7.40 -11.55
N ALA A 151 -12.28 6.84 -11.05
CA ALA A 151 -12.71 5.50 -11.41
C ALA A 151 -13.06 5.40 -12.91
N GLY A 152 -13.73 6.41 -13.47
CA GLY A 152 -14.04 6.51 -14.89
C GLY A 152 -12.80 6.66 -15.76
N PHE A 153 -11.80 7.44 -15.33
CA PHE A 153 -10.50 7.50 -16.00
C PHE A 153 -9.80 6.14 -16.02
N LEU A 154 -9.75 5.44 -14.87
CA LEU A 154 -9.19 4.09 -14.79
C LEU A 154 -9.96 3.09 -15.66
N GLY A 155 -11.29 3.19 -15.70
CA GLY A 155 -12.14 2.39 -16.58
C GLY A 155 -11.85 2.66 -18.06
N PHE A 156 -11.72 3.93 -18.45
CA PHE A 156 -11.37 4.32 -19.82
C PHE A 156 -9.98 3.80 -20.21
N ALA A 157 -8.98 3.95 -19.34
CA ALA A 157 -7.65 3.40 -19.55
C ALA A 157 -7.67 1.87 -19.69
N PHE A 158 -8.45 1.18 -18.85
CA PHE A 158 -8.67 -0.26 -18.95
C PHE A 158 -9.29 -0.66 -20.29
N GLY A 159 -10.34 0.02 -20.73
CA GLY A 159 -11.00 -0.26 -22.01
C GLY A 159 -10.10 0.03 -23.22
N CYS A 160 -9.30 1.10 -23.19
CA CYS A 160 -8.26 1.35 -24.18
C CYS A 160 -7.20 0.24 -24.19
N GLY A 161 -6.81 -0.27 -23.01
CA GLY A 161 -5.96 -1.44 -22.87
C GLY A 161 -6.53 -2.68 -23.56
N LEU A 162 -7.84 -2.95 -23.40
CA LEU A 162 -8.52 -4.06 -24.08
C LEU A 162 -8.51 -3.90 -25.61
N LEU A 163 -8.75 -2.68 -26.11
CA LEU A 163 -8.71 -2.39 -27.54
C LEU A 163 -7.30 -2.60 -28.12
N LEU A 164 -6.26 -2.15 -27.43
CA LEU A 164 -4.86 -2.38 -27.83
C LEU A 164 -4.50 -3.86 -27.78
N SER A 165 -4.99 -4.58 -26.77
CA SER A 165 -4.73 -6.01 -26.57
C SER A 165 -5.33 -6.88 -27.70
N ALA A 166 -6.43 -6.44 -28.30
CA ALA A 166 -7.06 -7.11 -29.43
C ALA A 166 -6.25 -6.98 -30.75
N GLY A 167 -5.28 -6.05 -30.82
CA GLY A 167 -4.41 -5.88 -31.97
C GLY A 167 -3.32 -6.94 -32.10
N ARG A 168 -2.82 -7.17 -33.32
CA ARG A 168 -1.69 -8.10 -33.61
C ARG A 168 -0.34 -7.38 -33.67
N SER A 169 -0.08 -6.44 -32.75
CA SER A 169 1.18 -5.66 -32.73
C SER A 169 1.88 -5.72 -31.37
N ALA A 170 3.08 -5.16 -31.25
CA ALA A 170 3.83 -5.08 -29.99
C ALA A 170 3.06 -4.29 -28.92
N TRP A 171 2.15 -3.40 -29.34
CA TRP A 171 1.25 -2.66 -28.44
C TRP A 171 0.24 -3.56 -27.71
N ARG A 172 0.07 -4.81 -28.12
CA ARG A 172 -0.79 -5.78 -27.41
C ARG A 172 -0.33 -6.01 -25.98
N HIS A 173 0.97 -6.22 -25.78
CA HIS A 173 1.53 -6.40 -24.42
C HIS A 173 1.41 -5.09 -23.61
N PHE A 174 1.56 -3.93 -24.26
CA PHE A 174 1.27 -2.64 -23.61
C PHE A 174 -0.21 -2.50 -23.22
N GLY A 175 -1.13 -3.05 -24.02
CA GLY A 175 -2.55 -3.16 -23.69
C GLY A 175 -2.80 -3.98 -22.43
N TRP A 176 -2.15 -5.14 -22.30
CA TRP A 176 -2.21 -5.95 -21.07
C TRP A 176 -1.69 -5.18 -19.86
N TYR A 177 -0.55 -4.49 -20.01
CA TYR A 177 0.00 -3.61 -18.98
C TYR A 177 -0.98 -2.51 -18.55
N MET A 178 -1.63 -1.83 -19.51
CA MET A 178 -2.63 -0.79 -19.22
C MET A 178 -3.84 -1.37 -18.47
N CYS A 179 -4.31 -2.55 -18.87
CA CYS A 179 -5.39 -3.24 -18.15
C CYS A 179 -4.98 -3.57 -16.71
N SER A 180 -3.78 -4.14 -16.53
CA SER A 180 -3.24 -4.50 -15.22
C SER A 180 -3.07 -3.31 -14.30
N LEU A 181 -2.49 -2.21 -14.79
CA LEU A 181 -2.29 -0.98 -14.02
C LEU A 181 -3.64 -0.37 -13.62
N SER A 182 -4.59 -0.34 -14.55
CA SER A 182 -5.93 0.21 -14.31
C SER A 182 -6.70 -0.59 -13.26
N LEU A 183 -6.66 -1.93 -13.38
CA LEU A 183 -7.30 -2.82 -12.42
C LEU A 183 -6.65 -2.73 -11.05
N PHE A 184 -5.32 -2.71 -10.95
CA PHE A 184 -4.61 -2.58 -9.68
C PHE A 184 -5.11 -1.36 -8.90
N HIS A 185 -5.03 -0.16 -9.49
CA HIS A 185 -5.44 1.09 -8.83
C HIS A 185 -6.93 1.14 -8.51
N TYR A 186 -7.79 0.67 -9.42
CA TYR A 186 -9.23 0.71 -9.19
C TYR A 186 -9.65 -0.27 -8.08
N SER A 187 -9.12 -1.49 -8.12
CA SER A 187 -9.46 -2.53 -7.15
C SER A 187 -8.90 -2.25 -5.76
N GLU A 188 -7.78 -1.53 -5.62
CA GLU A 188 -7.35 -0.99 -4.32
C GLU A 188 -8.45 -0.14 -3.67
N TYR A 189 -8.96 0.83 -4.42
CA TYR A 189 -10.05 1.68 -3.93
C TYR A 189 -11.30 0.87 -3.60
N LEU A 190 -11.71 -0.02 -4.50
CA LEU A 190 -12.93 -0.81 -4.34
C LEU A 190 -12.85 -1.74 -3.13
N VAL A 191 -11.75 -2.47 -2.98
CA VAL A 191 -11.56 -3.42 -1.86
C VAL A 191 -11.45 -2.67 -0.52
N THR A 192 -10.78 -1.52 -0.48
CA THR A 192 -10.80 -0.66 0.72
C THR A 192 -12.20 -0.17 1.04
N ALA A 193 -12.99 0.22 0.03
CA ALA A 193 -14.36 0.65 0.25
C ALA A 193 -15.28 -0.47 0.78
N ILE A 194 -14.98 -1.72 0.45
CA ILE A 194 -15.69 -2.91 0.95
C ILE A 194 -15.28 -3.24 2.39
N ASN A 195 -13.97 -3.24 2.67
CA ASN A 195 -13.42 -3.80 3.91
C ASN A 195 -13.20 -2.78 5.01
N ASN A 196 -12.75 -1.57 4.64
CA ASN A 196 -12.41 -0.50 5.56
C ASN A 196 -12.96 0.86 5.08
N PRO A 197 -14.30 1.01 4.96
CA PRO A 197 -14.92 2.24 4.48
C PRO A 197 -14.63 3.46 5.36
N ARG A 198 -14.19 3.25 6.62
CA ARG A 198 -13.82 4.34 7.53
C ARG A 198 -12.51 5.01 7.15
N SER A 199 -11.57 4.27 6.55
CA SER A 199 -10.29 4.80 6.08
C SER A 199 -10.31 5.16 4.59
N LEU A 200 -11.46 5.06 3.93
CA LEU A 200 -11.59 5.28 2.49
C LEU A 200 -11.37 6.75 2.16
N SER A 201 -10.45 7.02 1.25
CA SER A 201 -10.15 8.37 0.75
C SER A 201 -9.84 8.35 -0.75
N LEU A 202 -9.64 9.52 -1.34
CA LEU A 202 -9.18 9.60 -2.74
C LEU A 202 -7.78 8.99 -2.93
N ASP A 203 -6.97 8.93 -1.87
CA ASP A 203 -5.64 8.34 -1.91
C ASP A 203 -5.70 6.81 -1.91
N SER A 204 -6.84 6.20 -1.57
CA SER A 204 -7.03 4.75 -1.65
C SER A 204 -7.00 4.21 -3.08
N PHE A 205 -7.11 5.06 -4.11
CA PHE A 205 -6.82 4.67 -5.50
C PHE A 205 -5.32 4.43 -5.74
N LEU A 206 -4.47 4.94 -4.86
CA LEU A 206 -3.02 4.94 -5.01
C LEU A 206 -2.55 5.60 -6.32
N LEU A 207 -3.28 6.58 -6.86
CA LEU A 207 -2.88 7.28 -8.08
C LEU A 207 -1.79 8.33 -7.83
N ASN A 208 -1.89 9.02 -6.69
CA ASN A 208 -0.92 10.02 -6.27
C ASN A 208 0.18 9.33 -5.46
N HIS A 209 1.11 8.69 -6.16
CA HIS A 209 2.31 8.16 -5.55
C HIS A 209 3.40 9.24 -5.40
N SER A 210 4.52 8.84 -4.82
CA SER A 210 5.72 9.65 -4.70
C SER A 210 6.34 9.98 -6.06
N PHE A 211 7.23 10.96 -6.08
CA PHE A 211 7.94 11.36 -7.30
C PHE A 211 8.68 10.17 -7.95
N GLU A 212 9.26 9.30 -7.14
CA GLU A 212 10.00 8.11 -7.55
C GLU A 212 9.12 7.11 -8.30
N TYR A 213 7.85 6.94 -7.88
CA TYR A 213 6.91 6.09 -8.59
C TYR A 213 6.58 6.64 -9.98
N ASN A 214 6.32 7.95 -10.07
CA ASN A 214 6.05 8.60 -11.36
C ASN A 214 7.26 8.49 -12.29
N LEU A 215 8.48 8.67 -11.76
CA LEU A 215 9.71 8.50 -12.51
C LEU A 215 9.87 7.05 -13.01
N ALA A 216 9.61 6.05 -12.17
CA ALA A 216 9.67 4.64 -12.56
C ALA A 216 8.64 4.30 -13.66
N ALA A 217 7.41 4.78 -13.52
CA ALA A 217 6.38 4.59 -14.54
C ALA A 217 6.81 5.22 -15.87
N LEU A 218 7.26 6.47 -15.85
CA LEU A 218 7.76 7.17 -17.04
C LEU A 218 8.95 6.46 -17.67
N SER A 219 9.92 5.99 -16.87
CA SER A 219 11.07 5.25 -17.39
C SER A 219 10.64 3.95 -18.06
N SER A 220 9.64 3.24 -17.52
CA SER A 220 9.12 2.01 -18.13
C SER A 220 8.47 2.26 -19.49
N TRP A 221 7.76 3.40 -19.66
CA TRP A 221 7.11 3.77 -20.91
C TRP A 221 8.13 4.23 -21.95
N VAL A 222 9.15 4.98 -21.51
CA VAL A 222 10.27 5.42 -22.36
C VAL A 222 11.07 4.21 -22.85
N GLU A 223 11.50 3.32 -21.96
CA GLU A 223 12.22 2.09 -22.31
C GLU A 223 11.40 1.24 -23.29
N PHE A 224 10.14 0.96 -22.96
CA PHE A 224 9.27 0.19 -23.84
C PHE A 224 9.17 0.81 -25.24
N THR A 225 8.98 2.12 -25.32
CA THR A 225 8.79 2.83 -26.59
C THR A 225 10.08 2.87 -27.40
N LEU A 226 11.21 3.22 -26.79
CA LEU A 226 12.50 3.28 -27.46
C LEU A 226 12.90 1.89 -27.99
N GLU A 227 12.81 0.86 -27.15
CA GLU A 227 13.16 -0.50 -27.53
C GLU A 227 12.19 -1.07 -28.57
N LYS A 228 10.91 -0.70 -28.53
CA LYS A 228 9.98 -1.06 -29.60
C LYS A 228 10.38 -0.42 -30.94
N LEU A 229 10.91 0.81 -30.94
CA LEU A 229 11.34 1.51 -32.15
C LEU A 229 12.66 0.97 -32.71
N LEU A 230 13.59 0.60 -31.82
CA LEU A 230 14.93 0.14 -32.19
C LEU A 230 15.00 -1.38 -32.41
N VAL A 231 14.32 -2.17 -31.58
CA VAL A 231 14.36 -3.64 -31.57
C VAL A 231 12.95 -4.23 -31.34
N PRO A 232 12.03 -4.11 -32.32
CA PRO A 232 10.62 -4.49 -32.15
C PRO A 232 10.40 -5.96 -31.74
N GLU A 233 11.30 -6.85 -32.15
CA GLU A 233 11.22 -8.29 -31.88
C GLU A 233 11.25 -8.62 -30.39
N MET A 234 12.02 -7.85 -29.61
CA MET A 234 12.12 -8.04 -28.16
C MET A 234 10.77 -7.80 -27.45
N LYS A 235 9.93 -6.90 -28.00
CA LYS A 235 8.60 -6.60 -27.45
C LYS A 235 7.52 -7.57 -27.90
N GLN A 236 7.86 -8.58 -28.69
CA GLN A 236 6.96 -9.60 -29.22
C GLN A 236 7.18 -10.98 -28.58
N ILE A 237 8.04 -11.08 -27.56
CA ILE A 237 8.32 -12.34 -26.84
C ILE A 237 7.12 -12.71 -25.95
N THR A 238 6.09 -13.29 -26.56
CA THR A 238 4.79 -13.49 -25.89
C THR A 238 4.89 -14.39 -24.66
N TRP A 239 5.69 -15.45 -24.67
CA TRP A 239 5.81 -16.33 -23.50
C TRP A 239 6.33 -15.58 -22.26
N LEU A 240 7.30 -14.66 -22.45
CA LEU A 240 7.85 -13.85 -21.38
C LEU A 240 6.81 -12.83 -20.90
N SER A 241 6.11 -12.19 -21.83
CA SER A 241 4.98 -11.31 -21.49
C SER A 241 3.87 -12.04 -20.73
N THR A 242 3.59 -13.30 -21.08
CA THR A 242 2.62 -14.15 -20.36
C THR A 242 3.10 -14.49 -18.96
N VAL A 243 4.38 -14.83 -18.77
CA VAL A 243 4.95 -15.02 -17.42
C VAL A 243 4.79 -13.75 -16.60
N GLY A 244 5.10 -12.58 -17.17
CA GLY A 244 4.89 -11.30 -16.51
C GLY A 244 3.42 -11.05 -16.14
N LEU A 245 2.48 -11.37 -17.04
CA LEU A 245 1.04 -11.27 -16.75
C LEU A 245 0.61 -12.21 -15.63
N LEU A 246 1.12 -13.45 -15.57
CA LEU A 246 0.84 -14.37 -14.47
C LEU A 246 1.40 -13.85 -13.14
N MET A 247 2.60 -13.27 -13.14
CA MET A 247 3.16 -12.61 -11.95
C MET A 247 2.30 -11.44 -11.49
N VAL A 248 1.81 -10.62 -12.41
CA VAL A 248 0.91 -9.51 -12.13
C VAL A 248 -0.40 -10.01 -11.51
N ILE A 249 -1.03 -11.01 -12.11
CA ILE A 249 -2.28 -11.60 -11.60
C ILE A 249 -2.05 -12.18 -10.20
N PHE A 250 -1.00 -12.98 -10.02
CA PHE A 250 -0.66 -13.56 -8.72
C PHE A 250 -0.44 -12.47 -7.66
N GLY A 251 0.38 -11.47 -7.97
CA GLY A 251 0.71 -10.38 -7.06
C GLY A 251 -0.51 -9.55 -6.68
N ASP A 252 -1.36 -9.23 -7.65
CA ASP A 252 -2.61 -8.50 -7.40
C ASP A 252 -3.56 -9.33 -6.54
N CYS A 253 -3.82 -10.58 -6.90
CA CYS A 253 -4.68 -11.48 -6.12
C CYS A 253 -4.19 -11.66 -4.68
N LEU A 254 -2.89 -11.89 -4.47
CA LEU A 254 -2.32 -12.02 -3.13
C LEU A 254 -2.50 -10.73 -2.31
N ARG A 255 -2.30 -9.57 -2.95
CA ARG A 255 -2.52 -8.28 -2.31
C ARG A 255 -3.97 -8.08 -1.89
N LYS A 256 -4.93 -8.36 -2.78
CA LYS A 256 -6.36 -8.23 -2.47
C LYS A 256 -6.80 -9.26 -1.43
N ALA A 257 -6.27 -10.48 -1.47
CA ALA A 257 -6.50 -11.49 -0.44
C ALA A 257 -5.99 -11.03 0.93
N ALA A 258 -4.84 -10.36 1.01
CA ALA A 258 -4.33 -9.77 2.25
C ALA A 258 -5.28 -8.67 2.77
N MET A 259 -5.72 -7.75 1.91
CA MET A 259 -6.68 -6.71 2.27
C MET A 259 -8.02 -7.28 2.78
N LEU A 260 -8.52 -8.34 2.14
CA LEU A 260 -9.74 -9.05 2.52
C LEU A 260 -9.59 -9.79 3.84
N THR A 261 -8.43 -10.43 4.06
CA THR A 261 -8.16 -11.19 5.28
C THR A 261 -7.95 -10.28 6.49
N ALA A 262 -7.23 -9.16 6.32
CA ALA A 262 -7.01 -8.20 7.41
C ALA A 262 -8.23 -7.32 7.69
N GLY A 263 -9.10 -7.10 6.70
CA GLY A 263 -10.34 -6.35 6.87
C GLY A 263 -10.07 -4.91 7.34
N SER A 264 -10.71 -4.52 8.45
CA SER A 264 -10.51 -3.20 9.07
C SER A 264 -9.14 -2.99 9.71
N ASN A 265 -8.33 -4.05 9.88
CA ASN A 265 -6.96 -3.95 10.37
C ASN A 265 -5.98 -3.56 9.24
N PHE A 266 -6.41 -3.60 7.98
CA PHE A 266 -5.59 -3.15 6.85
C PHE A 266 -5.63 -1.63 6.70
N ASN A 267 -4.45 -1.01 6.53
CA ASN A 267 -4.32 0.40 6.19
C ASN A 267 -3.18 0.60 5.16
N HIS A 268 -3.35 1.55 4.24
CA HIS A 268 -2.31 1.92 3.28
C HIS A 268 -1.13 2.66 3.92
N ILE A 269 -1.35 3.25 5.10
CA ILE A 269 -0.33 3.96 5.89
C ILE A 269 0.00 3.13 7.13
N VAL A 270 1.28 2.97 7.44
CA VAL A 270 1.73 2.33 8.69
C VAL A 270 1.16 3.12 9.87
N GLN A 271 0.43 2.44 10.75
CA GLN A 271 -0.19 3.06 11.91
C GLN A 271 0.80 3.12 13.06
N ASN A 272 0.99 4.30 13.65
CA ASN A 272 1.89 4.50 14.81
C ASN A 272 1.16 4.41 16.15
N GLU A 273 -0.17 4.40 16.14
CA GLU A 273 -1.01 4.25 17.34
C GLU A 273 -1.96 3.05 17.20
N LYS A 274 -2.17 2.34 18.30
CA LYS A 274 -3.09 1.19 18.33
C LYS A 274 -4.52 1.68 18.54
N SER A 275 -5.40 1.42 17.59
CA SER A 275 -6.84 1.57 17.79
C SER A 275 -7.38 0.44 18.67
N ASP A 276 -8.42 0.70 19.47
CA ASP A 276 -9.10 -0.31 20.30
C ASP A 276 -9.61 -1.52 19.49
N THR A 277 -9.89 -1.33 18.20
CA THR A 277 -10.34 -2.40 17.30
C THR A 277 -9.21 -3.10 16.55
N HIS A 278 -7.95 -2.69 16.76
CA HIS A 278 -6.79 -3.23 16.06
C HIS A 278 -6.35 -4.55 16.70
N THR A 279 -6.46 -5.63 15.93
CA THR A 279 -6.13 -7.00 16.34
C THR A 279 -5.04 -7.58 15.46
N LEU A 280 -4.23 -8.48 16.01
CA LEU A 280 -3.20 -9.17 15.23
C LEU A 280 -3.86 -10.25 14.35
N VAL A 281 -3.66 -10.14 13.04
CA VAL A 281 -4.20 -11.10 12.05
C VAL A 281 -3.11 -12.08 11.64
N THR A 282 -3.31 -13.36 11.95
CA THR A 282 -2.34 -14.44 11.67
C THR A 282 -2.91 -15.59 10.82
N SER A 283 -4.19 -15.50 10.42
CA SER A 283 -4.90 -16.53 9.65
C SER A 283 -4.93 -16.22 8.15
N GLY A 284 -5.34 -17.19 7.34
CA GLY A 284 -5.42 -17.04 5.88
C GLY A 284 -4.04 -16.79 5.26
N VAL A 285 -3.92 -15.81 4.36
CA VAL A 285 -2.64 -15.48 3.70
C VAL A 285 -1.58 -14.96 4.67
N TYR A 286 -1.99 -14.48 5.85
CA TYR A 286 -1.07 -14.11 6.94
C TYR A 286 -0.43 -15.35 7.60
N GLY A 287 -0.98 -16.55 7.41
CA GLY A 287 -0.31 -17.79 7.82
C GLY A 287 0.87 -18.17 6.91
N TRP A 288 0.94 -17.62 5.69
CA TRP A 288 2.02 -17.89 4.74
C TRP A 288 3.15 -16.87 4.84
N PHE A 289 2.78 -15.59 4.93
CA PHE A 289 3.70 -14.46 4.98
C PHE A 289 3.21 -13.47 6.03
N ARG A 290 4.12 -12.84 6.77
CA ARG A 290 3.74 -11.75 7.70
C ARG A 290 3.24 -10.51 6.98
N HIS A 291 3.75 -10.27 5.77
CA HIS A 291 3.44 -9.09 4.97
C HIS A 291 2.92 -9.46 3.57
N PRO A 292 1.80 -10.21 3.46
CA PRO A 292 1.35 -10.77 2.19
C PRO A 292 0.94 -9.68 1.18
N SER A 293 0.47 -8.52 1.64
CA SER A 293 0.16 -7.36 0.78
C SER A 293 1.40 -6.75 0.13
N TYR A 294 2.56 -6.82 0.81
CA TYR A 294 3.85 -6.35 0.30
C TYR A 294 4.47 -7.36 -0.65
N VAL A 295 4.35 -8.66 -0.33
CA VAL A 295 4.72 -9.73 -1.27
C VAL A 295 3.92 -9.58 -2.58
N GLY A 296 2.60 -9.41 -2.48
CA GLY A 296 1.75 -9.20 -3.65
C GLY A 296 2.17 -7.99 -4.48
N TRP A 297 2.40 -6.84 -3.84
CA TRP A 297 2.85 -5.63 -4.54
C TRP A 297 4.24 -5.82 -5.18
N PHE A 298 5.20 -6.42 -4.47
CA PHE A 298 6.54 -6.66 -4.99
C PHE A 298 6.54 -7.49 -6.27
N TYR A 299 5.82 -8.62 -6.30
CA TYR A 299 5.73 -9.45 -7.50
C TYR A 299 4.88 -8.82 -8.60
N TRP A 300 3.83 -8.06 -8.23
CA TRP A 300 3.05 -7.30 -9.18
C TRP A 300 3.91 -6.26 -9.90
N SER A 301 4.70 -5.46 -9.18
CA SER A 301 5.49 -4.37 -9.76
C SER A 301 6.55 -4.91 -10.72
N ILE A 302 7.28 -5.96 -10.32
CA ILE A 302 8.27 -6.62 -11.20
C ILE A 302 7.58 -7.29 -12.39
N GLY A 303 6.46 -7.97 -12.14
CA GLY A 303 5.65 -8.61 -13.17
C GLY A 303 5.24 -7.65 -14.28
N THR A 304 4.91 -6.39 -13.97
CA THR A 304 4.58 -5.39 -14.99
C THR A 304 5.73 -5.13 -15.96
N GLN A 305 6.98 -5.20 -15.50
CA GLN A 305 8.17 -4.95 -16.33
C GLN A 305 8.57 -6.19 -17.12
N VAL A 306 8.41 -7.39 -16.53
CA VAL A 306 8.56 -8.66 -17.25
C VAL A 306 7.51 -8.74 -18.37
N LEU A 307 6.27 -8.30 -18.10
CA LEU A 307 5.18 -8.25 -19.07
C LEU A 307 5.54 -7.38 -20.27
N LEU A 308 6.16 -6.23 -20.03
CA LEU A 308 6.63 -5.31 -21.07
C LEU A 308 7.95 -5.74 -21.74
N CYS A 309 8.57 -6.84 -21.30
CA CYS A 309 9.91 -7.26 -21.72
C CYS A 309 10.93 -6.12 -21.59
N ASN A 310 10.88 -5.36 -20.48
CA ASN A 310 11.77 -4.21 -20.20
C ASN A 310 12.97 -4.67 -19.35
N PRO A 311 14.13 -5.02 -19.94
CA PRO A 311 15.25 -5.58 -19.18
C PRO A 311 15.81 -4.61 -18.12
N ILE A 312 15.89 -3.30 -18.42
CA ILE A 312 16.46 -2.30 -17.51
C ILE A 312 15.47 -2.04 -16.37
N CYS A 313 14.20 -1.77 -16.68
CA CYS A 313 13.19 -1.55 -15.65
C CYS A 313 12.90 -2.79 -14.82
N VAL A 314 13.03 -4.03 -15.31
CA VAL A 314 12.91 -5.23 -14.45
C VAL A 314 13.91 -5.17 -13.30
N VAL A 315 15.18 -4.85 -13.59
CA VAL A 315 16.22 -4.72 -12.56
C VAL A 315 15.93 -3.52 -11.66
N GLY A 316 15.63 -2.36 -12.25
CA GLY A 316 15.33 -1.14 -11.50
C GLY A 316 14.16 -1.29 -10.54
N TYR A 317 13.03 -1.83 -11.01
CA TYR A 317 11.83 -2.07 -10.21
C TYR A 317 12.09 -3.09 -9.09
N THR A 318 12.86 -4.14 -9.37
CA THR A 318 13.21 -5.15 -8.37
C THR A 318 14.01 -4.53 -7.24
N LEU A 319 15.08 -3.81 -7.55
CA LEU A 319 15.96 -3.19 -6.54
C LEU A 319 15.24 -2.10 -5.75
N ALA A 320 14.48 -1.23 -6.44
CA ALA A 320 13.73 -0.15 -5.80
C ALA A 320 12.63 -0.71 -4.87
N SER A 321 11.82 -1.66 -5.36
CA SER A 321 10.74 -2.26 -4.56
C SER A 321 11.31 -3.05 -3.38
N TRP A 322 12.40 -3.80 -3.58
CA TRP A 322 13.05 -4.56 -2.51
C TRP A 322 13.54 -3.65 -1.39
N ARG A 323 14.24 -2.56 -1.74
CA ARG A 323 14.75 -1.59 -0.76
C ARG A 323 13.60 -0.93 0.01
N PHE A 324 12.58 -0.47 -0.71
CA PHE A 324 11.40 0.16 -0.13
C PHE A 324 10.71 -0.76 0.88
N PHE A 325 10.41 -2.01 0.51
CA PHE A 325 9.74 -2.92 1.43
C PHE A 325 10.63 -3.39 2.56
N ARG A 326 11.95 -3.47 2.39
CA ARG A 326 12.85 -3.77 3.50
C ARG A 326 12.76 -2.72 4.60
N GLU A 327 12.89 -1.44 4.22
CA GLU A 327 12.83 -0.30 5.15
C GLU A 327 11.44 -0.22 5.80
N ARG A 328 10.37 -0.33 4.99
CA ARG A 328 8.99 -0.28 5.48
C ARG A 328 8.61 -1.43 6.42
N ILE A 329 9.01 -2.67 6.09
CA ILE A 329 8.74 -3.83 6.95
C ILE A 329 9.43 -3.65 8.30
N GLU A 330 10.66 -3.14 8.32
CA GLU A 330 11.37 -2.89 9.58
C GLU A 330 10.62 -1.89 10.46
N GLU A 331 10.23 -0.74 9.91
CA GLU A 331 9.45 0.27 10.64
C GLU A 331 8.11 -0.27 11.16
N GLU A 332 7.36 -0.99 10.32
CA GLU A 332 6.06 -1.54 10.70
C GLU A 332 6.17 -2.63 11.77
N GLU A 333 7.19 -3.50 11.69
CA GLU A 333 7.40 -4.54 12.69
C GLU A 333 7.78 -3.96 14.06
N ILE A 334 8.51 -2.84 14.13
CA ILE A 334 8.77 -2.15 15.42
C ILE A 334 7.44 -1.76 16.06
N THR A 335 6.53 -1.20 15.27
CA THR A 335 5.23 -0.76 15.77
C THR A 335 4.31 -1.93 16.12
N LEU A 336 4.33 -3.01 15.35
CA LEU A 336 3.58 -4.24 15.68
C LEU A 336 4.09 -4.89 16.97
N ILE A 337 5.40 -4.88 17.22
CA ILE A 337 5.97 -5.32 18.51
C ILE A 337 5.48 -4.40 19.63
N HIS A 338 5.43 -3.09 19.43
CA HIS A 338 4.89 -2.16 20.42
C HIS A 338 3.39 -2.42 20.72
N PHE A 339 2.60 -2.79 19.71
CA PHE A 339 1.16 -3.01 19.85
C PHE A 339 0.76 -4.35 20.46
N PHE A 340 1.52 -5.41 20.18
CA PHE A 340 1.14 -6.79 20.48
C PHE A 340 2.20 -7.57 21.26
N GLY A 341 3.39 -7.02 21.47
CA GLY A 341 4.44 -7.60 22.31
C GLY A 341 4.82 -9.02 21.89
N GLU A 342 4.79 -9.94 22.85
CA GLU A 342 5.15 -11.34 22.65
C GLU A 342 4.29 -12.08 21.62
N GLU A 343 3.02 -11.70 21.46
CA GLU A 343 2.14 -12.34 20.47
C GLU A 343 2.70 -12.15 19.05
N TYR A 344 3.22 -10.95 18.75
CA TYR A 344 3.86 -10.67 17.47
C TYR A 344 5.21 -11.39 17.34
N LEU A 345 5.99 -11.47 18.42
CA LEU A 345 7.28 -12.18 18.41
C LEU A 345 7.10 -13.68 18.17
N GLU A 346 6.09 -14.31 18.78
CA GLU A 346 5.71 -15.69 18.50
C GLU A 346 5.30 -15.90 17.04
N TYR A 347 4.48 -15.00 16.51
CA TYR A 347 4.10 -15.04 15.11
C TYR A 347 5.31 -14.88 14.18
N LYS A 348 6.23 -13.96 14.50
CA LYS A 348 7.49 -13.72 13.78
C LYS A 348 8.40 -14.93 13.75
N ARG A 349 8.44 -15.72 14.82
CA ARG A 349 9.21 -16.98 14.90
C ARG A 349 8.66 -18.05 13.95
N LYS A 350 7.34 -18.08 13.71
CA LYS A 350 6.65 -19.14 12.95
C LYS A 350 6.49 -18.82 11.47
N VAL A 351 6.29 -17.56 11.12
CA VAL A 351 5.91 -17.15 9.76
C VAL A 351 6.97 -16.21 9.18
N PRO A 352 7.48 -16.42 7.95
CA PRO A 352 8.48 -15.54 7.32
C PRO A 352 7.85 -14.20 6.89
N SER A 353 8.68 -13.18 6.65
CA SER A 353 8.19 -11.91 6.06
C SER A 353 7.51 -12.13 4.71
N GLY A 354 8.05 -13.06 3.92
CA GLY A 354 7.63 -13.44 2.57
C GLY A 354 8.50 -12.88 1.45
N LEU A 355 9.32 -11.86 1.71
CA LEU A 355 10.22 -11.28 0.70
C LEU A 355 11.65 -11.84 0.83
N PRO A 356 12.32 -12.17 -0.29
CA PRO A 356 13.68 -12.70 -0.28
C PRO A 356 14.65 -11.78 0.46
N PHE A 357 15.47 -12.35 1.35
CA PHE A 357 16.51 -11.62 2.11
C PHE A 357 16.01 -10.51 3.05
N ILE A 358 14.71 -10.38 3.29
CA ILE A 358 14.16 -9.40 4.24
C ILE A 358 13.67 -10.13 5.48
N LYS A 359 14.44 -10.10 6.58
CA LYS A 359 14.04 -10.78 7.84
C LYS A 359 13.10 -9.93 8.71
N GLY A 360 12.99 -8.63 8.43
CA GLY A 360 12.34 -7.62 9.26
C GLY A 360 13.21 -7.22 10.46
N VAL A 361 12.61 -6.71 11.53
CA VAL A 361 13.34 -6.22 12.72
C VAL A 361 14.22 -7.33 13.29
N LYS A 362 15.49 -7.02 13.54
CA LYS A 362 16.39 -7.90 14.31
C LYS A 362 16.13 -7.64 15.79
N VAL A 363 15.53 -8.61 16.45
CA VAL A 363 15.44 -8.61 17.91
C VAL A 363 16.59 -9.47 18.39
N GLU A 364 17.60 -8.87 19.03
CA GLU A 364 18.54 -9.63 19.85
C GLU A 364 17.72 -10.16 21.03
N LEU A 365 17.44 -11.47 21.00
CA LEU A 365 16.72 -12.18 22.05
C LEU A 365 17.68 -12.70 23.10
#